data_AF-A0A4V2A7H0-F1
#
_entry.id   AF-A0A4V2A7H0-F1
#
_cell.length_a   1.000
_cell.length_b   1.000
_cell.length_c   1.000
_cell.angle_alpha   90.00
_cell.angle_beta   90.00
_cell.angle_gamma   90.00
#
_symmetry.space_group_name_H-M   'P 1'
#
loop_
_entity.id
_entity.type
_entity.pdbx_description
1 polymer ?
#
loop_
_entity_poly.entity_id
_entity_poly.type
_entity_poly.pdbx_seq_one_letter_code
_entity_poly.pdbx_strand_id
1 'polypeptide(L)'
;MEEQTNMQLNQIRQQIELLALQAQEIHKRKELSMMIYNARLSFKPNIGQTYFMYEKNDGNHMLSLVSPKEWGAGMPFKKFIAAVKLLADHTWMEIA
;
A
#
# COMPACT_ATOMS: atom_id res chain seq x y z
N MET A 1 33.47 -11.67 29.70
CA MET A 1 33.64 -10.47 28.84
C MET A 1 33.27 -10.79 27.39
N GLU A 2 33.86 -11.80 26.75
CA GLU A 2 33.48 -12.20 25.37
C GLU A 2 31.98 -12.53 25.19
N GLU A 3 31.37 -13.25 26.14
CA GLU A 3 29.93 -13.57 26.06
C GLU A 3 29.04 -12.31 26.12
N GLN A 4 29.38 -11.33 26.96
CA GLN A 4 28.66 -10.06 27.04
C GLN A 4 28.81 -9.24 25.74
N THR A 5 30.02 -9.22 25.17
CA THR A 5 30.27 -8.56 23.88
C THR A 5 29.47 -9.22 22.76
N ASN A 6 29.42 -10.56 22.70
CA ASN A 6 28.63 -11.29 21.71
C ASN A 6 27.12 -11.06 21.88
N MET A 7 26.63 -10.96 23.11
CA MET A 7 25.23 -10.62 23.38
C MET A 7 24.89 -9.20 22.89
N GLN A 8 25.75 -8.21 23.16
CA GLN A 8 25.54 -6.83 22.69
C GLN A 8 25.61 -6.72 21.15
N LEU A 9 26.56 -7.42 20.51
CA LEU A 9 26.65 -7.47 19.04
C LEU A 9 25.40 -8.12 18.42
N ASN A 10 24.86 -9.17 19.04
CA ASN A 10 23.61 -9.78 18.61
C ASN A 10 22.41 -8.84 18.74
N GLN A 11 22.32 -8.06 19.82
CA GLN A 11 21.27 -7.05 19.98
C GLN A 11 21.36 -5.96 18.92
N ILE A 12 22.56 -5.46 18.63
CA ILE A 12 22.78 -4.47 17.56
C ILE A 12 22.35 -5.04 16.21
N ARG A 13 22.72 -6.30 15.91
CA ARG A 13 22.31 -6.99 14.68
C ARG A 13 20.79 -7.03 14.53
N GLN A 14 20.07 -7.40 15.58
CA GLN A 14 18.60 -7.45 15.59
C GLN A 14 17.99 -6.07 15.37
N GLN A 15 18.56 -5.01 15.97
CA GLN A 15 18.09 -3.64 15.75
C GLN A 15 18.31 -3.19 14.30
N ILE A 16 19.44 -3.53 13.69
CA ILE A 16 19.71 -3.23 12.27
C ILE A 16 18.73 -3.97 11.37
N GLU A 17 18.46 -5.25 11.63
CA GLU A 17 17.47 -6.04 10.87
C GLU A 17 16.07 -5.41 10.96
N LEU A 18 15.66 -4.96 12.15
CA LEU A 18 14.40 -4.26 12.35
C LEU A 18 14.34 -2.95 11.56
N LEU A 19 15.41 -2.13 11.62
CA LEU A 19 15.49 -0.89 10.86
C LEU A 19 15.42 -1.13 9.35
N ALA A 20 16.07 -2.19 8.86
CA ALA A 20 16.03 -2.57 7.45
C ALA A 20 14.61 -2.96 7.01
N LEU A 21 13.88 -3.73 7.82
CA LEU A 21 12.47 -4.07 7.59
C LEU A 21 11.59 -2.82 7.53
N GLN A 22 11.74 -1.92 8.51
CA GLN A 22 10.99 -0.66 8.55
C GLN A 22 11.28 0.20 7.31
N ALA A 23 12.53 0.29 6.87
CA ALA A 23 12.90 1.02 5.65
C ALA A 23 12.26 0.40 4.39
N GLN A 24 12.19 -0.92 4.29
CA GLN A 24 11.51 -1.61 3.18
C GLN A 24 10.00 -1.32 3.16
N GLU A 25 9.35 -1.31 4.32
CA GLU A 25 7.92 -0.96 4.40
C GLU A 25 7.66 0.48 3.95
N ILE A 26 8.50 1.42 4.38
CA ILE A 26 8.42 2.82 3.94
C ILE A 26 8.60 2.91 2.42
N HIS A 27 9.54 2.18 1.84
CA HIS A 27 9.74 2.14 0.39
C HIS A 27 8.50 1.63 -0.35
N LYS A 28 7.94 0.50 0.09
CA LYS A 28 6.70 -0.08 -0.50
C LYS A 28 5.53 0.90 -0.42
N ARG A 29 5.35 1.59 0.72
CA ARG A 29 4.30 2.62 0.88
C ARG A 29 4.51 3.79 -0.08
N LYS A 30 5.75 4.22 -0.28
CA LYS A 30 6.11 5.28 -1.23
C LYS A 30 5.79 4.87 -2.68
N GLU A 31 6.15 3.65 -3.08
CA GLU A 31 5.86 3.12 -4.41
C GLU A 31 4.36 2.99 -4.67
N LEU A 32 3.61 2.45 -3.71
CA LEU A 32 2.15 2.33 -3.81
C LEU A 32 1.49 3.71 -3.94
N SER A 33 1.97 4.69 -3.16
CA SER A 33 1.47 6.06 -3.24
C SER A 33 1.74 6.69 -4.59
N MET A 34 2.94 6.51 -5.15
CA MET A 34 3.26 6.98 -6.52
C MET A 34 2.40 6.29 -7.58
N MET A 35 2.17 4.98 -7.48
CA MET A 35 1.30 4.24 -8.40
C MET A 35 -0.13 4.81 -8.40
N ILE A 36 -0.65 5.15 -7.23
CA ILE A 36 -1.99 5.73 -7.07
C ILE A 36 -2.07 7.18 -7.57
N TYR A 37 -1.04 7.99 -7.32
CA TYR A 37 -0.96 9.34 -7.90
C TYR A 37 -0.88 9.32 -9.43
N ASN A 38 -0.21 8.31 -10.00
CA ASN A 38 -0.14 8.11 -11.44
C ASN A 38 -1.43 7.51 -12.03
N ALA A 39 -2.26 6.86 -11.22
CA ALA A 39 -3.58 6.40 -11.64
C ALA A 39 -4.53 7.60 -11.82
N ARG A 40 -5.41 7.54 -12.82
CA ARG A 40 -6.40 8.61 -13.03
C ARG A 40 -7.39 8.64 -11.87
N LEU A 41 -7.18 9.58 -10.95
CA LEU A 41 -8.11 9.92 -9.88
C LEU A 41 -9.23 10.79 -10.43
N SER A 42 -10.45 10.25 -10.50
CA SER A 42 -11.65 11.02 -10.88
C SER A 42 -12.24 11.82 -9.71
N PHE A 43 -11.65 11.73 -8.52
CA PHE A 43 -12.10 12.38 -7.29
C PHE A 43 -10.91 12.73 -6.40
N LYS A 44 -11.13 13.65 -5.45
CA LYS A 44 -10.16 13.96 -4.39
C LYS A 44 -10.29 12.92 -3.27
N PRO A 45 -9.25 12.12 -2.99
CA PRO A 45 -9.33 11.10 -1.94
C PRO A 45 -9.28 11.74 -0.56
N ASN A 46 -10.00 11.14 0.39
CA ASN A 46 -10.15 11.58 1.77
C ASN A 46 -9.39 10.64 2.70
N ILE A 47 -8.68 11.22 3.66
CA ILE A 47 -7.95 10.48 4.69
C ILE A 47 -8.92 9.57 5.45
N GLY A 48 -8.49 8.33 5.68
CA GLY A 48 -9.25 7.32 6.41
C GLY A 48 -10.31 6.60 5.59
N GLN A 49 -10.53 6.97 4.32
CA GLN A 49 -11.46 6.26 3.43
C GLN A 49 -10.78 5.12 2.68
N THR A 50 -11.57 4.07 2.45
CA THR A 50 -11.22 2.92 1.61
C THR A 50 -11.67 3.17 0.18
N TYR A 51 -10.82 2.76 -0.75
CA TYR A 51 -11.02 2.81 -2.18
C TYR A 51 -10.64 1.47 -2.80
N PHE A 52 -11.12 1.22 -4.01
CA PHE A 52 -10.92 -0.04 -4.71
C PHE A 52 -10.24 0.25 -6.05
N MET A 53 -9.09 -0.39 -6.28
CA MET A 53 -8.30 -0.22 -7.49
C MET A 53 -8.67 -1.27 -8.53
N TYR A 54 -8.88 -0.81 -9.76
CA TYR A 54 -9.28 -1.63 -10.90
C TYR A 54 -8.38 -1.38 -12.10
N GLU A 55 -8.21 -2.41 -12.95
CA GLU A 55 -7.64 -2.27 -14.29
C GLU A 55 -8.79 -2.08 -15.30
N LYS A 56 -8.68 -1.05 -16.13
CA LYS A 56 -9.58 -0.80 -17.26
C LYS A 56 -9.20 -1.66 -18.47
N ASN A 57 -10.11 -1.76 -19.44
CA ASN A 57 -9.88 -2.51 -20.69
C ASN A 57 -8.72 -1.95 -21.53
N ASP A 58 -8.38 -0.66 -21.36
CA ASP A 58 -7.25 0.01 -22.01
C ASP A 58 -5.90 -0.23 -21.28
N GLY A 59 -5.89 -1.02 -20.20
CA GLY A 59 -4.71 -1.32 -19.39
C GLY A 59 -4.39 -0.27 -18.32
N ASN A 60 -5.15 0.84 -18.25
CA ASN A 60 -4.94 1.86 -17.23
C ASN A 60 -5.53 1.45 -15.88
N HIS A 61 -4.92 1.93 -14.80
CA HIS A 61 -5.42 1.75 -13.45
C HIS A 61 -6.30 2.92 -13.03
N MET A 62 -7.38 2.63 -12.30
CA MET A 62 -8.29 3.62 -11.75
C MET A 62 -8.74 3.22 -10.35
N LEU A 63 -8.87 4.23 -9.48
CA LEU A 63 -9.53 4.09 -8.18
C LEU A 63 -11.02 4.39 -8.28
N SER A 64 -11.81 3.63 -7.54
CA SER A 64 -13.25 3.85 -7.35
C SER A 64 -13.60 3.74 -5.87
N LEU A 65 -14.68 4.42 -5.48
CA LEU A 65 -15.30 4.27 -4.16
C LEU A 65 -16.15 2.99 -4.06
N VAL A 66 -16.53 2.42 -5.21
CA VAL A 66 -17.44 1.28 -5.29
C VAL A 66 -16.65 -0.03 -5.22
N SER A 67 -17.02 -0.90 -4.29
CA SER A 67 -16.40 -2.21 -4.07
C SER A 67 -16.74 -3.21 -5.18
N PRO A 68 -15.92 -4.26 -5.37
CA PRO A 68 -16.22 -5.26 -6.40
C PRO A 68 -17.53 -6.01 -6.14
N LYS A 69 -17.96 -6.09 -4.88
CA LYS A 69 -19.26 -6.67 -4.48
C LYS A 69 -20.43 -5.78 -4.89
N GLU A 70 -20.29 -4.46 -4.77
CA GLU A 70 -21.33 -3.49 -5.14
C GLU A 70 -21.52 -3.38 -6.65
N TRP A 71 -20.46 -3.59 -7.44
CA TRP A 71 -20.57 -3.62 -8.90
C TRP A 71 -21.36 -4.82 -9.44
N GLY A 72 -21.32 -5.95 -8.74
CA GLY A 72 -21.92 -7.20 -9.20
C GLY A 72 -21.45 -7.59 -10.61
N ALA A 73 -22.37 -8.10 -11.43
CA ALA A 73 -22.08 -8.50 -12.81
C ALA A 73 -21.86 -7.31 -13.78
N GLY A 74 -22.17 -6.08 -13.35
CA GLY A 74 -22.10 -4.86 -14.18
C GLY A 74 -20.78 -4.10 -14.08
N MET A 75 -19.71 -4.74 -13.58
CA MET A 75 -18.42 -4.06 -13.38
C MET A 75 -17.86 -3.55 -14.73
N PRO A 76 -17.61 -2.24 -14.89
CA PRO A 76 -17.09 -1.68 -16.14
C PRO A 76 -15.57 -1.87 -16.29
N PHE A 77 -14.95 -2.64 -15.40
CA PHE A 77 -13.51 -2.83 -15.31
C PHE A 77 -13.15 -4.28 -15.65
N LYS A 78 -11.95 -4.45 -16.18
CA LYS A 78 -11.42 -5.75 -16.60
C LYS A 78 -11.17 -6.66 -15.40
N LYS A 79 -10.57 -6.11 -14.33
CA LYS A 79 -10.29 -6.85 -13.10
C LYS A 79 -10.17 -5.92 -11.89
N PHE A 80 -10.53 -6.45 -10.73
CA PHE A 80 -10.19 -5.90 -9.43
C PHE A 80 -8.72 -6.20 -9.11
N ILE A 81 -8.01 -5.21 -8.58
CA ILE A 81 -6.60 -5.33 -8.20
C ILE A 81 -6.45 -5.48 -6.69
N ALA A 82 -6.90 -4.47 -5.96
CA ALA A 82 -6.70 -4.36 -4.52
C ALA A 82 -7.65 -3.34 -3.91
N ALA A 83 -7.98 -3.52 -2.64
CA ALA A 83 -8.60 -2.47 -1.83
C ALA A 83 -7.49 -1.70 -1.14
N VAL A 84 -7.58 -0.37 -1.11
CA VAL A 84 -6.56 0.52 -0.56
C VAL A 84 -7.20 1.57 0.33
N LYS A 85 -6.50 1.99 1.36
CA LYS A 85 -6.94 3.04 2.30
C LYS A 85 -5.94 4.19 2.28
N LEU A 86 -6.46 5.42 2.22
CA LEU A 86 -5.63 6.62 2.37
C LEU A 86 -5.36 6.88 3.86
N LEU A 87 -4.10 6.96 4.25
CA LEU A 87 -3.67 7.22 5.62
C LEU A 87 -3.49 8.73 5.87
N ALA A 88 -3.32 9.10 7.15
CA ALA A 88 -3.17 10.49 7.57
C ALA A 88 -1.90 11.18 7.05
N ASP A 89 -0.87 10.39 6.73
CA ASP A 89 0.39 10.85 6.12
C ASP A 89 0.30 10.97 4.59
N HIS A 90 -0.91 10.92 4.02
CA HIS A 90 -1.18 10.91 2.58
C HIS A 90 -0.57 9.71 1.82
N THR A 91 -0.17 8.67 2.54
CA THR A 91 0.25 7.41 1.93
C THR A 91 -0.92 6.44 1.81
N TRP A 92 -0.76 5.49 0.91
CA TRP A 92 -1.76 4.46 0.68
C TRP A 92 -1.31 3.13 1.28
N MET A 93 -2.28 2.38 1.80
CA MET A 93 -2.08 1.04 2.34
C MET A 93 -3.08 0.09 1.70
N GLU A 94 -2.60 -1.04 1.20
CA GLU A 94 -3.48 -2.13 0.78
C GLU A 94 -4.18 -2.75 1.99
N ILE A 95 -5.49 -2.95 1.88
CA ILE A 95 -6.30 -3.64 2.87
C ILE A 95 -6.78 -4.95 2.25
N ALA A 96 -6.49 -6.05 2.93
CA ALA A 96 -6.88 -7.40 2.53
C ALA A 96 -8.38 -7.65 2.76
#